data_AF-N1UFH1-F1
#
_entry.id   AF-N1UFH1-F1
#
_cell.length_a   1.000
_cell.length_b   1.000
_cell.length_c   1.000
_cell.angle_alpha   90.00
_cell.angle_beta   90.00
_cell.angle_gamma   90.00
#
_symmetry.space_group_name_H-M   'P 1'
#
loop_
_entity.id
_entity.type
_entity.pdbx_description
1 polymer ?
#
loop_
_entity_poly.entity_id
_entity_poly.type
_entity_poly.pdbx_seq_one_letter_code
_entity_poly.pdbx_strand_id
1 'polypeptide(L)'
;MSWIQVETGRFENGSGWILENDGIFGWIMYNEEIEDEFPDTFLVLSDLFTNPGLSVITADPVTGKLPTQYLPALAINDTFVVNSQSGMLSLIAQRGDIAIRTDLPGPGMFILAGDDPTFLANWIPITTTYPEWSNIQNKPTAFPSVNHDHDSFYYTKSQMDNALLTKRNTGIPIPAEDVTTDELHRFVTDVEKAGWNNPPVSDWNTIQNKPTSFPSSAHDHDSRYYTKLEIDSALFQKRNVSIPITPTEVTEDATHRFVTDAEKAAWNAAAGGGFQVPLGGVLEDPFNQLPSSNFKETNGQEISRSTFATIWNLASRTVASIAPATDRVNVVLHGLTEGQSIKFGFTGGGITALTNYYVRNPTANDFQISVNPTGGVVNLTSSQTGELITNVEYGFGNGSTTFNVPDRRGIFLRGAGVHGSRTKTTGVYYDGGAVGFAGQDRQISHRHQQYAGDVAGGTYGQGGRYADSGGANAATILYTGSPVSDGTGSPRSGDEVAPAWIAVKYKVRVL
;
A
#
# COMPACT_ATOMS: atom_id res chain seq x y z
N MET A 1 40.46 29.28 -16.79
CA MET A 1 40.95 28.98 -18.15
C MET A 1 41.19 27.48 -18.21
N SER A 2 40.52 26.77 -19.11
CA SER A 2 40.67 25.33 -19.26
C SER A 2 41.84 25.04 -20.20
N TRP A 3 42.80 24.25 -19.74
CA TRP A 3 43.82 23.66 -20.59
C TRP A 3 43.19 22.50 -21.35
N ILE A 4 43.28 22.53 -22.68
CA ILE A 4 42.74 21.50 -23.56
C ILE A 4 43.92 20.70 -24.08
N GLN A 5 43.81 19.37 -23.99
CA GLN A 5 44.81 18.49 -24.58
C GLN A 5 44.65 18.50 -26.09
N VAL A 6 45.67 19.01 -26.79
CA VAL A 6 45.69 19.04 -28.26
C VAL A 6 46.41 17.81 -28.82
N GLU A 7 47.42 17.32 -28.09
CA GLU A 7 48.14 16.08 -28.42
C GLU A 7 48.51 15.32 -27.14
N THR A 8 48.95 14.06 -27.28
CA THR A 8 49.37 13.27 -26.11
C THR A 8 50.55 13.96 -25.44
N GLY A 9 50.36 14.48 -24.21
CA GLY A 9 51.39 15.23 -23.52
C GLY A 9 51.51 16.72 -23.89
N ARG A 10 50.63 17.29 -24.74
CA ARG A 10 50.62 18.73 -25.07
C ARG A 10 49.24 19.35 -24.85
N PHE A 11 49.21 20.47 -24.15
CA PHE A 11 48.01 21.17 -23.74
C PHE A 11 48.11 22.67 -24.05
N GLU A 12 47.00 23.26 -24.45
CA GLU A 12 46.93 24.67 -24.81
C GLU A 12 45.70 25.31 -24.15
N ASN A 13 45.80 26.60 -23.84
CA ASN A 13 44.70 27.34 -23.19
C ASN A 13 44.04 28.39 -24.09
N GLY A 14 44.41 28.42 -25.38
CA GLY A 14 43.89 29.37 -26.37
C GLY A 14 44.40 30.80 -26.25
N SER A 15 45.35 31.08 -25.34
CA SER A 15 46.00 32.39 -25.17
C SER A 15 47.48 32.38 -25.59
N GLY A 16 47.86 31.44 -26.46
CA GLY A 16 49.24 31.23 -26.91
C GLY A 16 50.14 30.50 -25.90
N TRP A 17 49.66 30.15 -24.71
CA TRP A 17 50.44 29.37 -23.74
C TRP A 17 50.27 27.87 -23.97
N ILE A 18 51.40 27.19 -24.01
CA ILE A 18 51.53 25.76 -24.26
C ILE A 18 52.20 25.11 -23.05
N LEU A 19 51.64 23.98 -22.63
CA LEU A 19 52.22 23.05 -21.66
C LEU A 19 52.50 21.75 -22.39
N GLU A 20 53.75 21.33 -22.47
CA GLU A 20 54.11 20.09 -23.15
C GLU A 20 55.09 19.23 -22.37
N ASN A 21 55.03 17.93 -22.58
CA ASN A 21 55.99 16.98 -22.06
C ASN A 21 57.10 16.77 -23.09
N ASP A 22 58.15 17.57 -22.98
CA ASP A 22 59.33 17.48 -23.82
C ASP A 22 60.17 16.24 -23.50
N GLY A 23 60.78 15.66 -24.53
CA GLY A 23 61.55 14.41 -24.42
C GLY A 23 62.87 14.54 -23.67
N ILE A 24 63.38 15.76 -23.49
CA ILE A 24 64.68 16.04 -22.86
C ILE A 24 64.47 16.69 -21.49
N PHE A 25 63.58 17.69 -21.40
CA PHE A 25 63.38 18.50 -20.20
C PHE A 25 62.16 18.09 -19.38
N GLY A 26 61.35 17.14 -19.85
CA GLY A 26 60.10 16.74 -19.21
C GLY A 26 59.02 17.80 -19.40
N TRP A 27 58.17 18.01 -18.40
CA TRP A 27 57.10 19.01 -18.51
C TRP A 27 57.63 20.44 -18.55
N ILE A 28 57.37 21.13 -19.65
CA ILE A 28 57.74 22.53 -19.87
C ILE A 28 56.51 23.40 -20.18
N MET A 29 56.60 24.68 -19.89
CA MET A 29 55.57 25.67 -20.25
C MET A 29 56.21 26.86 -20.97
N TYR A 30 55.63 27.25 -22.10
CA TYR A 30 56.09 28.38 -22.90
C TYR A 30 54.92 29.09 -23.58
N ASN A 31 55.18 30.25 -24.16
CA ASN A 31 54.24 30.94 -25.02
C ASN A 31 54.72 30.81 -26.47
N GLU A 32 53.87 30.30 -27.36
CA GLU A 32 54.19 29.97 -28.75
C GLU A 32 54.79 31.18 -29.50
N GLU A 33 54.13 32.33 -29.42
CA GLU A 33 54.57 33.56 -30.10
C GLU A 33 55.91 34.10 -29.55
N ILE A 34 56.25 33.77 -28.30
CA ILE A 34 57.52 34.18 -27.69
C ILE A 34 58.62 33.20 -28.07
N GLU A 35 58.33 31.90 -28.10
CA GLU A 35 59.27 30.87 -28.53
C GLU A 35 59.70 31.11 -29.97
N ASP A 36 58.72 31.34 -30.87
CA ASP A 36 58.96 31.58 -32.30
C ASP A 36 59.94 32.74 -32.56
N GLU A 37 59.92 33.78 -31.72
CA GLU A 37 60.84 34.95 -31.82
C GLU A 37 62.15 34.73 -31.02
N PHE A 38 62.09 33.97 -29.93
CA PHE A 38 63.21 33.71 -29.01
C PHE A 38 63.27 32.24 -28.60
N PRO A 39 64.21 31.45 -29.16
CA PRO A 39 64.31 30.03 -28.87
C PRO A 39 64.73 29.78 -27.42
N ASP A 40 64.30 28.64 -26.88
CA ASP A 40 64.59 28.16 -25.51
C ASP A 40 64.02 29.06 -24.39
N THR A 41 62.92 29.78 -24.65
CA THR A 41 62.25 30.64 -23.66
C THR A 41 61.25 29.91 -22.76
N PHE A 42 61.33 28.58 -22.71
CA PHE A 42 60.45 27.74 -21.91
C PHE A 42 60.87 27.63 -20.44
N LEU A 43 59.88 27.36 -19.57
CA LEU A 43 60.08 27.08 -18.15
C LEU A 43 59.98 25.58 -17.89
N VAL A 44 61.01 24.98 -17.32
CA VAL A 44 61.00 23.57 -16.90
C VAL A 44 60.24 23.42 -15.58
N LEU A 45 59.11 22.72 -15.61
CA LEU A 45 58.20 22.66 -14.47
C LEU A 45 58.69 21.75 -13.34
N SER A 46 59.60 20.82 -13.61
CA SER A 46 60.22 20.01 -12.54
C SER A 46 61.09 20.83 -11.59
N ASP A 47 61.58 21.99 -12.04
CA ASP A 47 62.34 22.91 -11.19
C ASP A 47 61.43 23.64 -10.19
N LEU A 48 60.12 23.69 -10.47
CA LEU A 48 59.12 24.34 -9.63
C LEU A 48 58.25 23.35 -8.85
N PHE A 49 57.99 22.16 -9.41
CA PHE A 49 57.07 21.18 -8.88
C PHE A 49 57.70 19.79 -8.81
N THR A 50 57.45 19.06 -7.73
CA THR A 50 58.04 17.71 -7.54
C THR A 50 57.46 16.65 -8.48
N ASN A 51 56.23 16.85 -8.99
CA ASN A 51 55.51 15.90 -9.83
C ASN A 51 54.69 16.62 -10.92
N PRO A 52 55.34 17.34 -11.86
CA PRO A 52 54.62 18.06 -12.90
C PRO A 52 53.87 17.09 -13.82
N GLY A 53 52.66 17.47 -14.24
CA GLY A 53 51.82 16.68 -15.14
C GLY A 53 51.08 15.48 -14.54
N LEU A 54 51.25 15.17 -13.25
CA LEU A 54 50.42 14.20 -12.54
C LEU A 54 49.17 14.87 -11.96
N SER A 55 48.01 14.23 -12.16
CA SER A 55 46.77 14.65 -11.48
C SER A 55 46.87 14.35 -9.99
N VAL A 56 47.02 15.38 -9.17
CA VAL A 56 47.05 15.26 -7.70
C VAL A 56 45.71 15.71 -7.14
N ILE A 57 45.11 14.91 -6.26
CA ILE A 57 43.95 15.34 -5.49
C ILE A 57 44.44 16.34 -4.44
N THR A 58 44.08 17.60 -4.59
CA THR A 58 44.40 18.64 -3.61
C THR A 58 43.32 18.73 -2.53
N ALA A 59 43.73 19.10 -1.32
CA ALA A 59 42.78 19.41 -0.26
C ALA A 59 41.96 20.65 -0.65
N ASP A 60 40.69 20.68 -0.25
CA ASP A 60 39.82 21.83 -0.42
C ASP A 60 40.45 23.05 0.29
N PRO A 61 40.65 24.18 -0.42
CA PRO A 61 41.41 25.31 0.11
C PRO A 61 40.69 26.10 1.20
N VAL A 62 39.37 25.90 1.39
CA VAL A 62 38.58 26.54 2.42
C VAL A 62 38.54 25.68 3.69
N THR A 63 38.45 24.37 3.53
CA THR A 63 38.26 23.44 4.66
C THR A 63 39.50 22.66 5.06
N GLY A 64 40.54 22.63 4.22
CA GLY A 64 41.77 21.86 4.43
C GLY A 64 41.58 20.33 4.36
N LYS A 65 40.41 19.84 3.89
CA LYS A 65 40.08 18.42 3.84
C LYS A 65 40.16 17.89 2.42
N LEU A 66 40.45 16.58 2.28
CA LEU A 66 40.32 15.90 0.99
C LEU A 66 38.83 15.76 0.62
N PRO A 67 38.42 16.09 -0.62
CA PRO A 67 37.03 15.93 -1.04
C PRO A 67 36.55 14.47 -0.95
N THR A 68 35.40 14.25 -0.33
CA THR A 68 34.85 12.92 -0.03
C THR A 68 34.55 12.08 -1.27
N GLN A 69 34.32 12.72 -2.42
CA GLN A 69 34.12 12.05 -3.70
C GLN A 69 35.34 11.24 -4.18
N TYR A 70 36.52 11.49 -3.59
CA TYR A 70 37.76 10.77 -3.91
C TYR A 70 38.19 9.80 -2.79
N LEU A 71 37.41 9.68 -1.71
CA LEU A 71 37.67 8.77 -0.61
C LEU A 71 36.73 7.55 -0.72
N PRO A 72 37.23 6.30 -0.60
CA PRO A 72 36.36 5.13 -0.48
C PRO A 72 35.56 5.19 0.83
N ALA A 73 34.35 4.62 0.83
CA ALA A 73 33.54 4.51 2.03
C ALA A 73 34.25 3.61 3.07
N LEU A 74 34.83 4.22 4.09
CA LEU A 74 35.37 3.51 5.26
C LEU A 74 34.31 3.54 6.36
N ALA A 75 33.65 2.40 6.58
CA ALA A 75 32.92 2.17 7.82
C ALA A 75 33.95 1.83 8.90
N ILE A 76 34.23 2.77 9.80
CA ILE A 76 34.89 2.48 11.07
C ILE A 76 33.76 1.99 11.98
N ASN A 77 33.94 0.81 12.57
CA ASN A 77 32.97 0.21 13.48
C ASN A 77 33.57 0.22 14.88
N ASP A 78 33.44 1.32 15.62
CA ASP A 78 33.71 1.31 17.06
C ASP A 78 32.53 0.64 17.79
N THR A 79 32.85 -0.07 18.88
CA THR A 79 31.86 -0.79 19.68
C THR A 79 31.75 -0.19 21.07
N PHE A 80 30.55 0.24 21.44
CA PHE A 80 30.24 0.90 22.70
C PHE A 80 29.35 0.01 23.57
N VAL A 81 29.68 -0.16 24.84
CA VAL A 81 28.85 -0.91 25.80
C VAL A 81 28.15 0.07 26.74
N VAL A 82 26.82 0.03 26.77
CA VAL A 82 25.96 0.92 27.55
C VAL A 82 24.92 0.11 28.33
N ASN A 83 24.43 0.65 29.44
CA ASN A 83 23.47 -0.02 30.31
C ASN A 83 22.03 0.53 30.19
N SER A 84 21.74 1.33 29.16
CA SER A 84 20.40 1.88 28.91
C SER A 84 20.26 2.45 27.49
N GLN A 85 19.02 2.62 27.05
CA GLN A 85 18.70 3.37 25.82
C GLN A 85 19.22 4.81 25.87
N SER A 86 19.06 5.48 27.01
CA SER A 86 19.53 6.86 27.17
C SER A 86 21.05 6.96 27.01
N GLY A 87 21.79 5.96 27.49
CA GLY A 87 23.23 5.87 27.27
C GLY A 87 23.60 5.69 25.80
N MET A 88 22.86 4.84 25.08
CA MET A 88 23.04 4.63 23.63
C MET A 88 22.82 5.92 22.83
N LEU A 89 21.75 6.67 23.10
CA LEU A 89 21.43 7.92 22.39
C LEU A 89 22.35 9.09 22.76
N SER A 90 23.23 8.91 23.74
CA SER A 90 24.22 9.92 24.16
C SER A 90 25.62 9.62 23.62
N LEU A 91 25.79 8.57 22.81
CA LEU A 91 27.08 8.19 22.24
C LEU A 91 27.55 9.19 21.20
N ILE A 92 28.85 9.47 21.19
CA ILE A 92 29.53 10.13 20.07
C ILE A 92 29.89 9.01 19.08
N ALA A 93 28.95 8.66 18.22
CA ALA A 93 29.05 7.55 17.27
C ALA A 93 28.84 8.01 15.82
N GLN A 94 29.45 7.29 14.88
CA GLN A 94 29.34 7.48 13.44
C GLN A 94 28.57 6.32 12.80
N ARG A 95 28.04 6.55 11.60
CA ARG A 95 27.34 5.51 10.84
C ARG A 95 28.25 4.27 10.69
N GLY A 96 27.76 3.12 11.14
CA GLY A 96 28.53 1.87 11.21
C GLY A 96 28.92 1.43 12.62
N ASP A 97 28.92 2.34 13.59
CA ASP A 97 29.24 2.02 14.98
C ASP A 97 28.16 1.15 15.64
N ILE A 98 28.60 0.33 16.60
CA ILE A 98 27.77 -0.66 17.28
C ILE A 98 27.59 -0.27 18.75
N ALA A 99 26.35 -0.23 19.23
CA ALA A 99 26.02 -0.12 20.63
C ALA A 99 25.53 -1.47 21.18
N ILE A 100 26.13 -1.93 22.27
CA ILE A 100 25.72 -3.12 23.04
C ILE A 100 25.02 -2.64 24.31
N ARG A 101 23.71 -2.89 24.37
CA ARG A 101 22.85 -2.57 25.52
C ARG A 101 22.76 -3.76 26.47
N THR A 102 23.30 -3.60 27.67
CA THR A 102 23.28 -4.65 28.71
C THR A 102 21.98 -4.69 29.52
N ASP A 103 21.08 -3.72 29.32
CA ASP A 103 19.74 -3.70 29.91
C ASP A 103 18.72 -4.59 29.19
N LEU A 104 19.08 -5.18 28.06
CA LEU A 104 18.23 -6.06 27.27
C LEU A 104 18.67 -7.53 27.38
N PRO A 105 17.75 -8.52 27.28
CA PRO A 105 18.11 -9.94 27.26
C PRO A 105 18.91 -10.32 26.01
N GLY A 106 20.04 -11.03 26.21
CA GLY A 106 21.02 -11.28 25.15
C GLY A 106 21.94 -10.07 24.90
N PRO A 107 22.93 -10.14 24.00
CA PRO A 107 23.70 -8.95 23.63
C PRO A 107 22.79 -8.06 22.78
N GLY A 108 22.05 -7.11 23.38
CA GLY A 108 21.21 -6.16 22.66
C GLY A 108 22.05 -5.24 21.77
N MET A 109 22.42 -5.72 20.58
CA MET A 109 23.32 -5.05 19.64
C MET A 109 22.52 -4.19 18.67
N PHE A 110 22.93 -2.95 18.51
CA PHE A 110 22.36 -1.99 17.58
C PHE A 110 23.46 -1.39 16.72
N ILE A 111 23.25 -1.24 15.41
CA ILE A 111 24.15 -0.50 14.53
C ILE A 111 23.54 0.84 14.15
N LEU A 112 24.35 1.88 14.14
CA LEU A 112 23.92 3.19 13.70
C LEU A 112 23.90 3.23 12.15
N ALA A 113 22.70 3.28 11.57
CA ALA A 113 22.50 3.31 10.12
C ALA A 113 22.33 4.74 9.55
N GLY A 114 22.03 5.72 10.40
CA GLY A 114 21.95 7.15 10.05
C GLY A 114 23.15 7.95 10.57
N ASP A 115 23.18 9.25 10.30
CA ASP A 115 24.29 10.13 10.73
C ASP A 115 24.03 10.80 12.09
N ASP A 116 22.83 10.66 12.66
CA ASP A 116 22.46 11.22 13.96
C ASP A 116 22.35 10.11 15.02
N PRO A 117 23.34 9.99 15.94
CA PRO A 117 23.33 8.99 17.01
C PRO A 117 22.31 9.29 18.12
N THR A 118 21.73 10.49 18.17
CA THR A 118 20.72 10.86 19.17
C THR A 118 19.31 10.43 18.76
N PHE A 119 19.10 10.13 17.47
CA PHE A 119 17.82 9.71 16.94
C PHE A 119 17.67 8.18 17.00
N LEU A 120 16.77 7.70 17.86
CA LEU A 120 16.57 6.27 18.13
C LEU A 120 16.31 5.44 16.86
N ALA A 121 15.57 5.95 15.89
CA ALA A 121 15.25 5.20 14.69
C ALA A 121 16.47 4.95 13.78
N ASN A 122 17.57 5.68 13.97
CA ASN A 122 18.83 5.40 13.28
C ASN A 122 19.55 4.18 13.84
N TRP A 123 19.22 3.71 15.05
CA TRP A 123 19.81 2.53 15.68
C TRP A 123 19.02 1.27 15.29
N ILE A 124 19.58 0.49 14.37
CA ILE A 124 18.96 -0.72 13.86
C ILE A 124 19.40 -1.92 14.70
N PRO A 125 18.47 -2.68 15.32
CA PRO A 125 18.83 -3.87 16.08
C PRO A 125 19.42 -4.94 15.15
N ILE A 126 20.59 -5.48 15.52
CA ILE A 126 21.24 -6.62 14.83
C ILE A 126 20.95 -7.94 15.56
N THR A 127 20.45 -7.90 16.79
CA THR A 127 20.12 -9.12 17.51
C THR A 127 18.93 -9.83 16.89
N THR A 128 19.17 -11.07 16.45
CA THR A 128 18.14 -12.01 16.00
C THR A 128 17.20 -12.33 17.15
N THR A 129 15.91 -12.13 16.93
CA THR A 129 14.84 -12.71 17.72
C THR A 129 14.97 -14.24 17.68
N TYR A 130 15.01 -14.84 18.88
CA TYR A 130 15.10 -16.26 19.24
C TYR A 130 16.51 -16.89 19.26
N PRO A 131 17.08 -17.17 20.45
CA PRO A 131 18.17 -18.13 20.54
C PRO A 131 17.63 -19.53 20.20
N GLU A 132 18.00 -20.04 19.03
CA GLU A 132 17.92 -21.46 18.68
C GLU A 132 18.69 -22.28 19.72
N TRP A 133 18.08 -23.35 20.26
CA TRP A 133 18.68 -24.21 21.28
C TRP A 133 20.10 -24.68 20.90
N SER A 134 20.30 -24.92 19.62
CA SER A 134 21.55 -25.26 18.94
C SER A 134 22.70 -24.31 19.31
N ASN A 135 22.42 -23.01 19.43
CA ASN A 135 23.41 -21.93 19.43
C ASN A 135 23.80 -21.43 20.82
N ILE A 136 23.22 -21.98 21.89
CA ILE A 136 23.56 -21.63 23.28
C ILE A 136 24.87 -22.32 23.67
N GLN A 137 25.93 -21.58 24.00
CA GLN A 137 27.16 -22.14 24.58
C GLN A 137 27.06 -22.24 26.10
N ASN A 138 27.86 -23.10 26.74
CA ASN A 138 27.83 -23.42 28.18
C ASN A 138 26.50 -24.02 28.69
N LYS A 139 25.91 -24.93 27.91
CA LYS A 139 24.71 -25.67 28.34
C LYS A 139 25.04 -26.53 29.56
N PRO A 140 24.31 -26.42 30.68
CA PRO A 140 24.46 -27.35 31.79
C PRO A 140 24.03 -28.76 31.34
N THR A 141 24.84 -29.78 31.64
CA THR A 141 24.58 -31.18 31.26
C THR A 141 23.41 -31.81 32.03
N ALA A 142 22.98 -31.16 33.12
CA ALA A 142 21.76 -31.43 33.86
C ALA A 142 21.32 -30.13 34.56
N PHE A 143 20.01 -29.90 34.68
CA PHE A 143 19.48 -28.95 35.65
C PHE A 143 19.36 -29.67 37.00
N PRO A 144 20.17 -29.34 38.02
CA PRO A 144 19.91 -29.85 39.36
C PRO A 144 18.57 -29.29 39.82
N SER A 145 17.62 -30.15 40.19
CA SER A 145 16.39 -29.69 40.80
C SER A 145 16.74 -28.88 42.05
N VAL A 146 16.44 -27.59 42.04
CA VAL A 146 16.39 -26.84 43.29
C VAL A 146 15.28 -27.47 44.11
N ASN A 147 15.54 -27.74 45.39
CA ASN A 147 14.53 -28.25 46.30
C ASN A 147 13.36 -27.25 46.28
N HIS A 148 12.22 -27.68 45.76
CA HIS A 148 10.96 -26.98 45.89
C HIS A 148 10.17 -27.75 46.94
N ASP A 149 9.52 -27.04 47.85
CA ASP A 149 8.56 -27.68 48.73
C ASP A 149 7.23 -27.85 47.99
N HIS A 150 6.58 -28.98 48.25
CA HIS A 150 5.16 -29.11 48.00
C HIS A 150 4.47 -28.55 49.23
N ASP A 151 4.40 -27.23 49.27
CA ASP A 151 3.64 -26.46 50.25
C ASP A 151 2.13 -26.66 50.04
N SER A 152 1.34 -26.00 50.89
CA SER A 152 -0.11 -26.15 51.13
C SER A 152 -1.06 -26.05 49.92
N PHE A 153 -0.52 -25.95 48.70
CA PHE A 153 -1.26 -25.87 47.45
C PHE A 153 -1.34 -27.18 46.67
N TYR A 154 -0.56 -28.22 47.02
CA TYR A 154 -0.53 -29.47 46.25
C TYR A 154 -0.57 -30.73 47.13
N TYR A 155 -1.40 -31.70 46.77
CA TYR A 155 -1.38 -33.04 47.39
C TYR A 155 -0.30 -33.90 46.75
N THR A 156 0.51 -34.56 47.58
CA THR A 156 1.45 -35.59 47.11
C THR A 156 0.70 -36.76 46.48
N LYS A 157 1.34 -37.50 45.56
CA LYS A 157 0.75 -38.69 44.94
C LYS A 157 0.21 -39.68 45.98
N SER A 158 0.96 -39.92 47.07
CA SER A 158 0.51 -40.79 48.16
C SER A 158 -0.72 -40.24 48.88
N GLN A 159 -0.81 -38.93 49.11
CA GLN A 159 -2.00 -38.31 49.71
C GLN A 159 -3.22 -38.44 48.80
N MET A 160 -3.06 -38.23 47.48
CA MET A 160 -4.15 -38.39 46.53
C MET A 160 -4.58 -39.86 46.39
N ASP A 161 -3.62 -40.79 46.30
CA ASP A 161 -3.89 -42.22 46.22
C ASP A 161 -4.64 -42.71 47.49
N ASN A 162 -4.23 -42.24 48.68
CA ASN A 162 -4.95 -42.52 49.93
C ASN A 162 -6.33 -41.86 49.99
N ALA A 163 -6.48 -40.63 49.48
CA ALA A 163 -7.77 -39.94 49.43
C ALA A 163 -8.76 -40.62 48.48
N LEU A 164 -8.25 -41.25 47.41
CA LEU A 164 -9.04 -41.97 46.41
C LEU A 164 -9.35 -43.42 46.82
N LEU A 165 -8.61 -44.01 47.77
CA LEU A 165 -8.78 -45.40 48.20
C LEU A 165 -10.20 -45.73 48.73
N THR A 166 -10.90 -44.71 49.22
CA THR A 166 -12.27 -44.81 49.76
C THR A 166 -13.34 -44.28 48.79
N LYS A 167 -12.95 -43.89 47.57
CA LYS A 167 -13.84 -43.34 46.55
C LYS A 167 -14.16 -44.40 45.50
N ARG A 168 -15.39 -44.37 44.97
CA ARG A 168 -15.88 -45.27 43.91
C ARG A 168 -15.95 -44.52 42.57
N ASN A 169 -15.68 -45.22 41.48
CA ASN A 169 -15.85 -44.70 40.12
C ASN A 169 -17.34 -44.52 39.78
N THR A 170 -17.72 -43.36 39.23
CA THR A 170 -19.11 -43.01 38.91
C THR A 170 -19.71 -43.79 37.74
N GLY A 171 -18.88 -44.51 36.96
CA GLY A 171 -19.31 -45.33 35.82
C GLY A 171 -19.70 -46.77 36.17
N ILE A 172 -19.58 -47.18 37.44
CA ILE A 172 -19.94 -48.53 37.89
C ILE A 172 -21.16 -48.43 38.81
N PRO A 173 -22.34 -48.98 38.41
CA PRO A 173 -23.52 -49.03 39.28
C PRO A 173 -23.23 -49.69 40.63
N ILE A 174 -23.87 -49.21 41.69
CA ILE A 174 -23.68 -49.73 43.06
C ILE A 174 -24.41 -51.07 43.20
N PRO A 175 -23.71 -52.19 43.50
CA PRO A 175 -24.37 -53.46 43.82
C PRO A 175 -25.24 -53.34 45.07
N ALA A 176 -26.39 -54.02 45.10
CA ALA A 176 -27.34 -53.92 46.23
C ALA A 176 -26.73 -54.40 47.57
N GLU A 177 -25.76 -55.32 47.54
CA GLU A 177 -25.03 -55.81 48.71
C GLU A 177 -24.14 -54.75 49.39
N ASP A 178 -23.74 -53.72 48.63
CA ASP A 178 -22.91 -52.62 49.12
C ASP A 178 -23.71 -51.46 49.72
N VAL A 179 -25.04 -51.57 49.75
CA VAL A 179 -25.94 -50.53 50.26
C VAL A 179 -26.49 -50.96 51.62
N THR A 180 -26.07 -50.25 52.66
CA THR A 180 -26.62 -50.42 54.02
C THR A 180 -28.09 -50.00 54.03
N THR A 181 -28.98 -50.93 54.36
CA THR A 181 -30.41 -50.65 54.52
C THR A 181 -30.71 -50.04 55.90
N ASP A 182 -31.73 -49.19 55.99
CA ASP A 182 -32.24 -48.66 57.26
C ASP A 182 -33.68 -49.16 57.53
N GLU A 183 -34.25 -48.75 58.67
CA GLU A 183 -35.60 -49.18 59.09
C GLU A 183 -36.71 -48.75 58.12
N LEU A 184 -36.48 -47.75 57.26
CA LEU A 184 -37.43 -47.21 56.30
C LEU A 184 -37.10 -47.56 54.83
N HIS A 185 -35.90 -48.08 54.55
CA HIS A 185 -35.43 -48.39 53.20
C HIS A 185 -34.72 -49.74 53.15
N ARG A 186 -35.44 -50.77 52.66
CA ARG A 186 -34.93 -52.15 52.49
C ARG A 186 -35.06 -52.60 51.04
N PHE A 187 -34.10 -53.42 50.57
CA PHE A 187 -34.27 -54.15 49.31
C PHE A 187 -35.27 -55.27 49.47
N VAL A 188 -36.03 -55.50 48.41
CA VAL A 188 -37.13 -56.46 48.40
C VAL A 188 -37.01 -57.31 47.15
N THR A 189 -37.07 -58.62 47.32
CA THR A 189 -37.04 -59.56 46.20
C THR A 189 -38.39 -59.61 45.49
N ASP A 190 -38.40 -60.03 44.23
CA ASP A 190 -39.66 -60.20 43.49
C ASP A 190 -40.56 -61.28 44.12
N VAL A 191 -39.96 -62.25 44.82
CA VAL A 191 -40.70 -63.26 45.60
C VAL A 191 -41.40 -62.63 46.81
N GLU A 192 -40.72 -61.76 47.56
CA GLU A 192 -41.33 -61.03 48.68
C GLU A 192 -42.42 -60.07 48.19
N LYS A 193 -42.20 -59.35 47.09
CA LYS A 193 -43.23 -58.51 46.46
C LYS A 193 -44.44 -59.32 46.01
N ALA A 194 -44.24 -60.50 45.44
CA ALA A 194 -45.33 -61.38 45.05
C ALA A 194 -46.13 -61.84 46.27
N GLY A 195 -45.46 -62.12 47.40
CA GLY A 195 -46.13 -62.44 48.67
C GLY A 195 -46.91 -61.27 49.28
N TRP A 196 -46.46 -60.03 49.11
CA TRP A 196 -47.18 -58.84 49.60
C TRP A 196 -48.34 -58.41 48.70
N ASN A 197 -48.20 -58.57 47.38
CA ASN A 197 -49.23 -58.21 46.42
C ASN A 197 -50.32 -59.29 46.30
N ASN A 198 -49.99 -60.55 46.63
CA ASN A 198 -50.94 -61.65 46.79
C ASN A 198 -50.80 -62.27 48.18
N PRO A 199 -51.11 -61.52 49.26
CA PRO A 199 -51.05 -62.08 50.60
C PRO A 199 -52.09 -63.21 50.70
N PRO A 200 -51.79 -64.32 51.41
CA PRO A 200 -52.81 -65.30 51.76
C PRO A 200 -53.97 -64.56 52.42
N VAL A 201 -55.20 -64.86 52.00
CA VAL A 201 -56.39 -64.11 52.42
C VAL A 201 -56.51 -64.10 53.95
N SER A 202 -56.10 -63.02 54.60
CA SER A 202 -56.42 -62.74 55.99
C SER A 202 -57.82 -62.13 56.01
N ASP A 203 -58.83 -62.99 56.18
CA ASP A 203 -60.21 -62.58 56.44
C ASP A 203 -60.24 -61.57 57.59
N TRP A 204 -61.04 -60.49 57.46
CA TRP A 204 -61.28 -59.45 58.47
C TRP A 204 -61.59 -60.01 59.87
N ASN A 205 -62.07 -61.26 59.93
CA ASN A 205 -62.35 -62.01 61.15
C ASN A 205 -61.11 -62.57 61.88
N THR A 206 -59.89 -62.47 61.32
CA THR A 206 -58.67 -63.04 61.91
C THR A 206 -57.77 -62.03 62.64
N ILE A 207 -58.13 -60.74 62.64
CA ILE A 207 -57.36 -59.68 63.33
C ILE A 207 -57.93 -59.42 64.73
N GLN A 208 -57.12 -59.67 65.78
CA GLN A 208 -57.46 -59.30 67.17
C GLN A 208 -57.00 -57.86 67.50
N ASN A 209 -57.74 -57.17 68.37
CA ASN A 209 -57.47 -55.80 68.88
C ASN A 209 -57.57 -54.63 67.89
N LYS A 210 -58.52 -54.66 66.94
CA LYS A 210 -58.78 -53.52 66.04
C LYS A 210 -59.71 -52.46 66.65
N PRO A 211 -59.39 -51.14 66.54
CA PRO A 211 -60.29 -50.06 66.96
C PRO A 211 -61.51 -49.94 66.03
N THR A 212 -62.67 -49.52 66.59
CA THR A 212 -63.94 -49.43 65.84
C THR A 212 -64.10 -48.17 64.98
N SER A 213 -63.22 -47.16 65.11
CA SER A 213 -63.11 -46.00 64.20
C SER A 213 -61.78 -45.24 64.45
N PHE A 214 -61.31 -44.49 63.45
CA PHE A 214 -60.12 -43.62 63.55
C PHE A 214 -60.46 -42.20 63.04
N PRO A 215 -60.79 -41.23 63.89
CA PRO A 215 -60.97 -39.83 63.47
C PRO A 215 -59.66 -39.04 63.60
N SER A 216 -59.28 -38.29 62.57
CA SER A 216 -58.13 -37.38 62.62
C SER A 216 -58.44 -36.13 63.45
N SER A 217 -57.54 -35.73 64.34
CA SER A 217 -57.61 -34.46 65.05
C SER A 217 -57.21 -33.28 64.15
N ALA A 218 -57.97 -32.18 64.27
CA ALA A 218 -57.72 -30.94 63.53
C ALA A 218 -56.42 -30.26 64.00
N HIS A 219 -55.64 -29.78 63.04
CA HIS A 219 -54.51 -28.88 63.24
C HIS A 219 -54.70 -27.65 62.33
N ASP A 220 -54.19 -26.50 62.74
CA ASP A 220 -54.22 -25.27 61.95
C ASP A 220 -52.86 -24.99 61.29
N HIS A 221 -52.91 -24.43 60.08
CA HIS A 221 -51.76 -23.82 59.43
C HIS A 221 -51.86 -22.33 59.70
N ASP A 222 -51.21 -21.84 60.74
CA ASP A 222 -51.25 -20.41 61.05
C ASP A 222 -50.48 -19.56 60.03
N SER A 223 -50.75 -18.26 60.05
CA SER A 223 -50.25 -17.20 59.16
C SER A 223 -48.73 -17.00 59.14
N ARG A 224 -47.94 -17.93 59.66
CA ARG A 224 -46.47 -17.96 59.58
C ARG A 224 -45.95 -18.79 58.41
N TYR A 225 -46.81 -19.56 57.74
CA TYR A 225 -46.45 -20.42 56.62
C TYR A 225 -47.32 -20.12 55.40
N TYR A 226 -46.68 -19.97 54.24
CA TYR A 226 -47.40 -19.97 52.97
C TYR A 226 -47.89 -21.38 52.66
N THR A 227 -49.15 -21.52 52.25
CA THR A 227 -49.65 -22.76 51.68
C THR A 227 -48.87 -23.11 50.40
N LYS A 228 -48.87 -24.40 50.04
CA LYS A 228 -48.27 -24.86 48.78
C LYS A 228 -48.78 -24.05 47.58
N LEU A 229 -50.07 -23.73 47.56
CA LEU A 229 -50.70 -22.97 46.48
C LEU A 229 -50.19 -21.51 46.40
N GLU A 230 -49.93 -20.88 47.54
CA GLU A 230 -49.39 -19.52 47.62
C GLU A 230 -47.92 -19.46 47.18
N ILE A 231 -47.09 -20.45 47.57
CA ILE A 231 -45.71 -20.54 47.09
C ILE A 231 -45.65 -20.89 45.60
N ASP A 232 -46.44 -21.85 45.15
CA ASP A 232 -46.52 -22.21 43.73
C ASP A 232 -46.92 -20.96 42.90
N SER A 233 -47.87 -20.15 43.39
CA SER A 233 -48.29 -18.90 42.75
C SER A 233 -47.20 -17.82 42.78
N ALA A 234 -46.50 -17.66 43.91
CA ALA A 234 -45.43 -16.67 44.05
C ALA A 234 -44.19 -17.01 43.18
N LEU A 235 -43.94 -18.30 42.94
CA LEU A 235 -42.83 -18.79 42.13
C LEU A 235 -43.16 -18.91 40.63
N PHE A 236 -44.44 -18.97 40.25
CA PHE A 236 -44.87 -19.19 38.86
C PHE A 236 -44.28 -18.20 37.84
N GLN A 237 -44.00 -16.95 38.24
CA GLN A 237 -43.41 -15.92 37.39
C GLN A 237 -41.93 -15.64 37.68
N LYS A 238 -41.31 -16.42 38.57
CA LYS A 238 -39.89 -16.26 38.93
C LYS A 238 -39.05 -17.18 38.04
N ARG A 239 -37.98 -16.64 37.47
CA ARG A 239 -36.99 -17.41 36.71
C ARG A 239 -35.93 -17.97 37.64
N ASN A 240 -35.39 -19.15 37.30
CA ASN A 240 -34.25 -19.74 37.98
C ASN A 240 -32.94 -18.99 37.63
N VAL A 241 -32.13 -18.62 38.62
CA VAL A 241 -30.90 -17.83 38.43
C VAL A 241 -29.82 -18.56 37.62
N SER A 242 -29.93 -19.88 37.46
CA SER A 242 -29.04 -20.72 36.67
C SER A 242 -29.32 -20.69 35.16
N ILE A 243 -30.41 -20.04 34.72
CA ILE A 243 -30.79 -19.96 33.30
C ILE A 243 -30.57 -18.52 32.82
N PRO A 244 -29.55 -18.27 31.96
CA PRO A 244 -29.33 -16.95 31.36
C PRO A 244 -30.56 -16.43 30.61
N ILE A 245 -30.72 -15.10 30.58
CA ILE A 245 -31.78 -14.45 29.80
C ILE A 245 -31.36 -14.42 28.33
N THR A 246 -32.22 -14.91 27.45
CA THR A 246 -31.94 -14.88 26.00
C THR A 246 -32.25 -13.48 25.42
N PRO A 247 -31.55 -13.02 24.39
CA PRO A 247 -31.80 -11.70 23.79
C PRO A 247 -33.26 -11.50 23.33
N THR A 248 -33.94 -12.56 22.92
CA THR A 248 -35.36 -12.55 22.49
C THR A 248 -36.34 -12.22 23.61
N GLU A 249 -35.93 -12.33 24.87
CA GLU A 249 -36.76 -12.06 26.05
C GLU A 249 -36.52 -10.65 26.61
N VAL A 250 -35.55 -9.92 26.05
CA VAL A 250 -35.21 -8.56 26.45
C VAL A 250 -35.88 -7.58 25.51
N THR A 251 -36.69 -6.66 26.06
CA THR A 251 -37.26 -5.55 25.28
C THR A 251 -36.21 -4.47 25.10
N GLU A 252 -35.91 -4.11 23.85
CA GLU A 252 -34.98 -3.03 23.51
C GLU A 252 -35.58 -1.65 23.80
N ASP A 253 -34.72 -0.68 24.10
CA ASP A 253 -35.10 0.73 24.23
C ASP A 253 -34.40 1.62 23.18
N ALA A 254 -34.69 2.92 23.20
CA ALA A 254 -34.12 3.86 22.22
C ALA A 254 -32.59 4.01 22.30
N THR A 255 -31.97 3.62 23.41
CA THR A 255 -30.55 3.74 23.72
C THR A 255 -29.81 2.40 23.84
N HIS A 256 -30.52 1.28 23.93
CA HIS A 256 -29.95 -0.07 24.07
C HIS A 256 -30.62 -1.04 23.10
N ARG A 257 -29.85 -1.49 22.10
CA ARG A 257 -30.26 -2.49 21.10
C ARG A 257 -29.22 -3.59 20.97
N PHE A 258 -29.65 -4.80 20.67
CA PHE A 258 -28.76 -5.89 20.29
C PHE A 258 -28.31 -5.68 18.85
N VAL A 259 -27.06 -6.05 18.59
CA VAL A 259 -26.44 -5.89 17.27
C VAL A 259 -25.79 -7.19 16.87
N THR A 260 -25.97 -7.59 15.62
CA THR A 260 -25.35 -8.81 15.09
C THR A 260 -23.90 -8.55 14.68
N ASP A 261 -23.11 -9.62 14.56
CA ASP A 261 -21.74 -9.53 14.03
C ASP A 261 -21.71 -9.05 12.57
N ALA A 262 -22.75 -9.37 11.80
CA ALA A 262 -22.91 -8.88 10.42
C ALA A 262 -23.15 -7.37 10.37
N GLU A 263 -24.01 -6.84 11.24
CA GLU A 263 -24.25 -5.39 11.35
C GLU A 263 -23.01 -4.65 11.84
N LYS A 264 -22.32 -5.19 12.85
CA LYS A 264 -21.03 -4.64 13.33
C LYS A 264 -19.97 -4.65 12.22
N ALA A 265 -19.89 -5.72 11.43
CA ALA A 265 -18.98 -5.79 10.29
C ALA A 265 -19.33 -4.74 9.21
N ALA A 266 -20.61 -4.54 8.91
CA ALA A 266 -21.06 -3.53 7.95
C ALA A 266 -20.77 -2.10 8.42
N TRP A 267 -21.01 -1.79 9.71
CA TRP A 267 -20.67 -0.49 10.28
C TRP A 267 -19.16 -0.27 10.34
N ASN A 268 -18.38 -1.29 10.69
CA ASN A 268 -16.92 -1.19 10.68
C ASN A 268 -16.35 -1.06 9.27
N ALA A 269 -16.98 -1.68 8.26
CA ALA A 269 -16.65 -1.45 6.86
C ALA A 269 -16.95 0.00 6.43
N ALA A 270 -18.05 0.58 6.93
CA ALA A 270 -18.35 2.01 6.75
C ALA A 270 -17.43 2.92 7.59
N ALA A 271 -16.92 2.44 8.73
CA ALA A 271 -15.99 3.16 9.60
C ALA A 271 -14.52 3.08 9.14
N GLY A 272 -14.18 2.14 8.23
CA GLY A 272 -12.94 2.13 7.45
C GLY A 272 -12.83 3.26 6.41
N GLY A 273 -13.57 4.35 6.63
CA GLY A 273 -13.71 5.49 5.72
C GLY A 273 -14.74 5.22 4.64
N GLY A 274 -16.03 5.34 4.98
CA GLY A 274 -17.16 5.40 4.04
C GLY A 274 -17.07 6.61 3.11
N PHE A 275 -16.02 6.66 2.29
CA PHE A 275 -15.87 7.64 1.24
C PHE A 275 -16.99 7.38 0.23
N GLN A 276 -17.88 8.37 0.07
CA GLN A 276 -18.92 8.36 -0.97
C GLN A 276 -18.34 8.47 -2.39
N VAL A 277 -17.01 8.52 -2.50
CA VAL A 277 -16.26 8.52 -3.76
C VAL A 277 -16.17 7.07 -4.24
N PRO A 278 -16.66 6.69 -5.42
CA PRO A 278 -16.50 5.31 -5.92
C PRO A 278 -15.02 4.93 -6.12
N LEU A 279 -14.71 3.63 -6.14
CA LEU A 279 -13.38 3.14 -6.51
C LEU A 279 -12.98 3.69 -7.89
N GLY A 280 -11.73 4.15 -8.01
CA GLY A 280 -11.24 4.84 -9.22
C GLY A 280 -11.66 6.31 -9.33
N GLY A 281 -12.51 6.79 -8.43
CA GLY A 281 -12.84 8.21 -8.32
C GLY A 281 -11.63 9.04 -7.93
N VAL A 282 -11.45 10.19 -8.57
CA VAL A 282 -10.32 11.10 -8.35
C VAL A 282 -10.84 12.38 -7.71
N LEU A 283 -10.18 12.80 -6.64
CA LEU A 283 -10.47 14.03 -5.91
C LEU A 283 -9.25 14.95 -5.87
N GLU A 284 -9.51 16.25 -5.79
CA GLU A 284 -8.50 17.22 -5.37
C GLU A 284 -8.23 17.06 -3.86
N ASP A 285 -6.96 17.10 -3.48
CA ASP A 285 -6.51 17.03 -2.09
C ASP A 285 -5.36 18.01 -1.83
N PRO A 286 -5.61 19.33 -1.88
CA PRO A 286 -4.56 20.34 -1.77
C PRO A 286 -3.82 20.28 -0.42
N PHE A 287 -4.49 19.80 0.64
CA PHE A 287 -3.95 19.71 2.01
C PHE A 287 -3.47 18.31 2.41
N ASN A 288 -3.38 17.36 1.47
CA ASN A 288 -2.96 15.98 1.73
C ASN A 288 -3.76 15.26 2.84
N GLN A 289 -5.06 15.54 2.98
CA GLN A 289 -5.91 15.01 4.04
C GLN A 289 -6.46 13.61 3.75
N LEU A 290 -6.52 13.21 2.48
CA LEU A 290 -7.03 11.88 2.13
C LEU A 290 -6.03 10.79 2.51
N PRO A 291 -6.45 9.74 3.25
CA PRO A 291 -5.56 8.75 3.80
C PRO A 291 -4.95 7.87 2.70
N SER A 292 -3.63 7.65 2.79
CA SER A 292 -2.86 6.91 1.79
C SER A 292 -3.21 5.40 1.71
N SER A 293 -3.95 4.89 2.69
CA SER A 293 -4.52 3.53 2.70
C SER A 293 -5.64 3.36 1.68
N ASN A 294 -6.45 4.40 1.47
CA ASN A 294 -7.62 4.36 0.60
C ASN A 294 -7.41 5.17 -0.69
N PHE A 295 -6.47 6.10 -0.68
CA PHE A 295 -6.20 7.00 -1.79
C PHE A 295 -4.72 7.00 -2.17
N LYS A 296 -4.43 7.15 -3.46
CA LYS A 296 -3.06 7.26 -3.98
C LYS A 296 -2.93 8.48 -4.88
N GLU A 297 -1.79 9.15 -4.82
CA GLU A 297 -1.46 10.23 -5.76
C GLU A 297 -1.56 9.73 -7.20
N THR A 298 -2.18 10.53 -8.08
CA THR A 298 -2.23 10.20 -9.52
C THR A 298 -0.94 10.64 -10.21
N ASN A 299 0.14 9.94 -9.90
CA ASN A 299 1.51 10.23 -10.35
C ASN A 299 2.16 9.06 -11.11
N GLY A 300 1.38 8.09 -11.57
CA GLY A 300 1.91 6.92 -12.28
C GLY A 300 2.57 5.85 -11.41
N GLN A 301 2.57 6.01 -10.07
CA GLN A 301 3.20 5.06 -9.16
C GLN A 301 2.65 3.64 -9.30
N GLU A 302 3.51 2.65 -9.06
CA GLU A 302 3.11 1.26 -8.95
C GLU A 302 2.56 0.95 -7.56
N ILE A 303 1.43 0.23 -7.53
CA ILE A 303 0.80 -0.25 -6.31
C ILE A 303 0.47 -1.74 -6.42
N SER A 304 0.37 -2.40 -5.27
CA SER A 304 0.17 -3.85 -5.16
C SER A 304 -1.21 -4.29 -5.69
N ARG A 305 -1.22 -5.28 -6.60
CA ARG A 305 -2.46 -5.93 -7.08
C ARG A 305 -3.17 -6.70 -5.98
N SER A 306 -2.44 -7.33 -5.06
CA SER A 306 -3.05 -8.12 -3.99
C SER A 306 -3.69 -7.24 -2.92
N THR A 307 -3.03 -6.13 -2.56
CA THR A 307 -3.55 -5.17 -1.59
C THR A 307 -4.76 -4.40 -2.14
N PHE A 308 -4.72 -4.04 -3.42
CA PHE A 308 -5.75 -3.23 -4.08
C PHE A 308 -6.50 -4.04 -5.15
N ALA A 309 -6.84 -5.30 -4.82
CA ALA A 309 -7.43 -6.25 -5.77
C ALA A 309 -8.79 -5.79 -6.30
N THR A 310 -9.59 -5.08 -5.49
CA THR A 310 -10.91 -4.58 -5.88
C THR A 310 -10.83 -3.58 -7.03
N ILE A 311 -9.98 -2.56 -6.93
CA ILE A 311 -9.76 -1.59 -8.02
C ILE A 311 -9.03 -2.22 -9.20
N TRP A 312 -8.09 -3.15 -8.97
CA TRP A 312 -7.43 -3.86 -10.07
C TRP A 312 -8.44 -4.67 -10.89
N ASN A 313 -9.34 -5.41 -10.25
CA ASN A 313 -10.39 -6.17 -10.91
C ASN A 313 -11.42 -5.28 -11.62
N LEU A 314 -11.58 -4.02 -11.20
CA LEU A 314 -12.36 -3.04 -11.96
C LEU A 314 -11.61 -2.60 -13.22
N ALA A 315 -10.32 -2.29 -13.09
CA ALA A 315 -9.50 -1.77 -14.18
C ALA A 315 -9.09 -2.83 -15.21
N SER A 316 -8.94 -4.10 -14.83
CA SER A 316 -8.42 -5.17 -15.70
C SER A 316 -9.44 -6.26 -16.03
N ARG A 317 -9.22 -6.97 -17.15
CA ARG A 317 -9.94 -8.19 -17.53
C ARG A 317 -8.96 -9.22 -18.09
N THR A 318 -9.36 -10.49 -18.03
CA THR A 318 -8.60 -11.60 -18.60
C THR A 318 -9.11 -11.93 -20.00
N VAL A 319 -8.20 -11.93 -20.98
CA VAL A 319 -8.42 -12.46 -22.32
C VAL A 319 -8.34 -13.97 -22.26
N ALA A 320 -9.47 -14.64 -22.51
CA ALA A 320 -9.58 -16.09 -22.50
C ALA A 320 -9.04 -16.73 -23.78
N SER A 321 -9.25 -16.08 -24.92
CA SER A 321 -8.71 -16.49 -26.22
C SER A 321 -8.92 -15.38 -27.25
N ILE A 322 -8.27 -15.53 -28.41
CA ILE A 322 -8.61 -14.76 -29.62
C ILE A 322 -9.15 -15.75 -30.65
N ALA A 323 -10.16 -15.32 -31.40
CA ALA A 323 -10.74 -16.04 -32.54
C ALA A 323 -10.33 -15.33 -33.86
N PRO A 324 -9.21 -15.73 -34.49
CA PRO A 324 -8.68 -15.10 -35.71
C PRO A 324 -9.68 -15.07 -36.87
N ALA A 325 -10.49 -16.12 -37.04
CA ALA A 325 -11.44 -16.22 -38.15
C ALA A 325 -12.53 -15.13 -38.14
N THR A 326 -12.75 -14.48 -37.00
CA THR A 326 -13.78 -13.45 -36.81
C THR A 326 -13.21 -12.16 -36.22
N ASP A 327 -11.88 -12.08 -36.05
CA ASP A 327 -11.19 -10.95 -35.40
C ASP A 327 -11.72 -10.61 -34.00
N ARG A 328 -12.17 -11.62 -33.23
CA ARG A 328 -12.79 -11.39 -31.91
C ARG A 328 -11.87 -11.78 -30.77
N VAL A 329 -11.84 -10.92 -29.75
CA VAL A 329 -11.17 -11.13 -28.48
C VAL A 329 -12.22 -11.61 -27.47
N ASN A 330 -12.05 -12.82 -26.93
CA ASN A 330 -12.99 -13.41 -25.99
C ASN A 330 -12.66 -13.01 -24.56
N VAL A 331 -13.57 -12.27 -23.93
CA VAL A 331 -13.47 -11.75 -22.56
C VAL A 331 -14.84 -11.82 -21.92
N VAL A 332 -15.05 -12.77 -21.00
CA VAL A 332 -16.36 -13.00 -20.39
C VAL A 332 -16.80 -11.79 -19.55
N LEU A 333 -18.05 -11.36 -19.72
CA LEU A 333 -18.68 -10.27 -18.97
C LEU A 333 -17.79 -9.01 -18.88
N HIS A 334 -17.19 -8.62 -19.99
CA HIS A 334 -16.20 -7.55 -20.02
C HIS A 334 -16.79 -6.17 -19.67
N GLY A 335 -18.05 -5.91 -20.02
CA GLY A 335 -18.75 -4.65 -19.73
C GLY A 335 -18.23 -3.44 -20.50
N LEU A 336 -17.59 -3.68 -21.65
CA LEU A 336 -16.99 -2.65 -22.50
C LEU A 336 -18.00 -2.15 -23.54
N THR A 337 -17.86 -0.89 -23.92
CA THR A 337 -18.75 -0.22 -24.87
C THR A 337 -18.04 0.14 -26.17
N GLU A 338 -18.81 0.39 -27.22
CA GLU A 338 -18.30 0.79 -28.54
C GLU A 338 -17.43 2.05 -28.43
N GLY A 339 -16.23 1.99 -29.01
CA GLY A 339 -15.27 3.11 -29.01
C GLY A 339 -14.52 3.31 -27.70
N GLN A 340 -14.71 2.46 -26.68
CA GLN A 340 -13.93 2.52 -25.45
C GLN A 340 -12.45 2.19 -25.71
N SER A 341 -11.55 2.96 -25.10
CA SER A 341 -10.12 2.74 -25.19
C SER A 341 -9.69 1.61 -24.24
N ILE A 342 -8.88 0.68 -24.73
CA ILE A 342 -8.32 -0.45 -23.97
C ILE A 342 -6.84 -0.66 -24.33
N LYS A 343 -6.14 -1.42 -23.50
CA LYS A 343 -4.72 -1.73 -23.68
C LYS A 343 -4.44 -3.18 -23.30
N PHE A 344 -3.62 -3.89 -24.07
CA PHE A 344 -3.24 -5.27 -23.78
C PHE A 344 -1.88 -5.36 -23.11
N GLY A 345 -1.72 -6.32 -22.20
CA GLY A 345 -0.47 -6.60 -21.49
C GLY A 345 0.45 -7.57 -22.24
N PHE A 346 0.07 -8.01 -23.44
CA PHE A 346 0.78 -9.01 -24.23
C PHE A 346 0.87 -8.60 -25.71
N THR A 347 1.85 -9.18 -26.40
CA THR A 347 2.06 -9.04 -27.85
C THR A 347 1.86 -10.41 -28.50
N GLY A 348 1.13 -10.46 -29.61
CA GLY A 348 0.85 -11.69 -30.35
C GLY A 348 -0.53 -11.64 -31.03
N GLY A 349 -0.74 -12.48 -32.04
CA GLY A 349 -2.04 -12.59 -32.71
C GLY A 349 -2.56 -11.31 -33.37
N GLY A 350 -1.66 -10.41 -33.81
CA GLY A 350 -2.01 -9.10 -34.36
C GLY A 350 -2.14 -7.97 -33.31
N ILE A 351 -1.91 -8.27 -32.03
CA ILE A 351 -1.90 -7.30 -30.93
C ILE A 351 -0.46 -6.93 -30.56
N THR A 352 -0.23 -5.65 -30.31
CA THR A 352 1.00 -5.10 -29.75
C THR A 352 0.73 -4.64 -28.32
N ALA A 353 1.52 -5.13 -27.35
CA ALA A 353 1.40 -4.74 -25.96
C ALA A 353 1.52 -3.22 -25.78
N LEU A 354 0.86 -2.70 -24.74
CA LEU A 354 0.90 -1.29 -24.33
C LEU A 354 0.37 -0.28 -25.37
N THR A 355 -0.11 -0.75 -26.52
CA THR A 355 -0.76 0.07 -27.54
C THR A 355 -2.22 0.28 -27.17
N ASN A 356 -2.71 1.51 -27.36
CA ASN A 356 -4.13 1.81 -27.17
C ASN A 356 -4.93 1.29 -28.37
N TYR A 357 -5.96 0.50 -28.08
CA TYR A 357 -6.94 0.03 -29.05
C TYR A 357 -8.33 0.52 -28.67
N TYR A 358 -9.24 0.53 -29.63
CA TYR A 358 -10.63 0.90 -29.43
C TYR A 358 -11.53 -0.31 -29.61
N VAL A 359 -12.47 -0.50 -28.69
CA VAL A 359 -13.45 -1.58 -28.72
C VAL A 359 -14.42 -1.36 -29.87
N ARG A 360 -14.67 -2.41 -30.65
CA ARG A 360 -15.59 -2.44 -31.80
C ARG A 360 -16.53 -3.62 -31.68
N ASN A 361 -17.79 -3.43 -32.07
CA ASN A 361 -18.80 -4.48 -32.13
C ASN A 361 -18.84 -5.35 -30.86
N PRO A 362 -18.94 -4.77 -29.64
CA PRO A 362 -18.94 -5.55 -28.41
C PRO A 362 -20.24 -6.37 -28.25
N THR A 363 -20.11 -7.57 -27.69
CA THR A 363 -21.24 -8.29 -27.08
C THR A 363 -21.06 -8.32 -25.56
N ALA A 364 -21.68 -9.28 -24.87
CA ALA A 364 -21.41 -9.49 -23.45
C ALA A 364 -20.04 -10.15 -23.18
N ASN A 365 -19.53 -10.96 -24.13
CA ASN A 365 -18.42 -11.88 -23.88
C ASN A 365 -17.28 -11.78 -24.89
N ASP A 366 -17.40 -10.91 -25.89
CA ASP A 366 -16.38 -10.73 -26.90
C ASP A 366 -16.53 -9.38 -27.62
N PHE A 367 -15.45 -8.94 -28.24
CA PHE A 367 -15.41 -7.72 -29.03
C PHE A 367 -14.35 -7.81 -30.12
N GLN A 368 -14.44 -6.94 -31.11
CA GLN A 368 -13.38 -6.67 -32.08
C GLN A 368 -12.61 -5.42 -31.65
N ILE A 369 -11.44 -5.16 -32.24
CA ILE A 369 -10.64 -3.98 -31.91
C ILE A 369 -10.26 -3.18 -33.15
N SER A 370 -10.03 -1.88 -32.99
CA SER A 370 -9.48 -0.99 -34.02
C SER A 370 -8.33 -0.15 -33.44
N VAL A 371 -7.46 0.38 -34.30
CA VAL A 371 -6.39 1.33 -33.91
C VAL A 371 -6.88 2.80 -33.86
N ASN A 372 -8.04 3.08 -34.44
CA ASN A 372 -8.68 4.40 -34.43
C ASN A 372 -10.10 4.30 -33.85
N PRO A 373 -10.63 5.38 -33.23
CA PRO A 373 -11.97 5.37 -32.61
C PRO A 373 -13.10 4.90 -33.53
N THR A 374 -12.98 5.20 -34.83
CA THR A 374 -13.95 4.84 -35.89
C THR A 374 -13.29 4.06 -37.05
N GLY A 375 -12.10 3.49 -36.82
CA GLY A 375 -11.33 2.78 -37.85
C GLY A 375 -11.83 1.37 -38.14
N GLY A 376 -11.26 0.76 -39.18
CA GLY A 376 -11.48 -0.65 -39.49
C GLY A 376 -10.98 -1.58 -38.38
N VAL A 377 -11.56 -2.79 -38.34
CA VAL A 377 -11.18 -3.84 -37.41
C VAL A 377 -9.75 -4.31 -37.69
N VAL A 378 -8.96 -4.54 -36.63
CA VAL A 378 -7.63 -5.12 -36.70
C VAL A 378 -7.75 -6.61 -37.05
N ASN A 379 -6.98 -7.05 -38.05
CA ASN A 379 -6.84 -8.46 -38.39
C ASN A 379 -6.07 -9.20 -37.29
N LEU A 380 -6.73 -10.14 -36.62
CA LEU A 380 -6.15 -10.96 -35.57
C LEU A 380 -5.67 -12.29 -36.16
N THR A 381 -4.43 -12.68 -35.88
CA THR A 381 -3.74 -13.74 -36.65
C THR A 381 -3.55 -15.07 -35.91
N SER A 382 -3.67 -15.07 -34.58
CA SER A 382 -3.55 -16.29 -33.75
C SER A 382 -4.24 -16.12 -32.41
N SER A 383 -4.63 -17.24 -31.78
CA SER A 383 -5.18 -17.21 -30.41
C SER A 383 -4.12 -16.73 -29.41
N GLN A 384 -4.51 -15.89 -28.45
CA GLN A 384 -3.68 -15.42 -27.36
C GLN A 384 -4.47 -15.44 -26.05
N THR A 385 -3.75 -15.52 -24.93
CA THR A 385 -4.29 -15.35 -23.57
C THR A 385 -3.49 -14.29 -22.85
N GLY A 386 -4.11 -13.55 -21.94
CA GLY A 386 -3.40 -12.58 -21.13
C GLY A 386 -4.34 -11.59 -20.46
N GLU A 387 -3.80 -10.43 -20.08
CA GLU A 387 -4.57 -9.38 -19.42
C GLU A 387 -4.80 -8.19 -20.36
N LEU A 388 -5.92 -7.50 -20.14
CA LEU A 388 -6.21 -6.20 -20.72
C LEU A 388 -6.63 -5.23 -19.64
N ILE A 389 -6.38 -3.94 -19.88
CA ILE A 389 -6.85 -2.83 -19.05
C ILE A 389 -7.97 -2.10 -19.79
N THR A 390 -9.04 -1.81 -19.06
CA THR A 390 -10.30 -1.21 -19.53
C THR A 390 -10.33 0.32 -19.40
N ASN A 391 -9.45 0.88 -18.57
CA ASN A 391 -9.15 2.31 -18.51
C ASN A 391 -7.64 2.50 -18.72
N VAL A 392 -7.27 2.99 -19.89
CA VAL A 392 -5.87 3.08 -20.35
C VAL A 392 -4.99 4.04 -19.57
N GLU A 393 -5.55 4.83 -18.64
CA GLU A 393 -4.79 5.61 -17.66
C GLU A 393 -4.04 4.71 -16.66
N TYR A 394 -4.55 3.51 -16.39
CA TYR A 394 -3.86 2.51 -15.57
C TYR A 394 -2.81 1.76 -16.40
N GLY A 395 -1.77 1.29 -15.71
CA GLY A 395 -0.68 0.51 -16.31
C GLY A 395 -0.58 -0.90 -15.72
N PHE A 396 0.13 -1.79 -16.40
CA PHE A 396 0.32 -3.17 -15.97
C PHE A 396 1.36 -3.33 -14.84
N GLY A 397 2.02 -2.24 -14.40
CA GLY A 397 3.10 -2.26 -13.43
C GLY A 397 4.26 -3.13 -13.91
N ASN A 398 4.77 -3.95 -13.01
CA ASN A 398 5.79 -4.96 -13.31
C ASN A 398 5.26 -6.17 -14.12
N GLY A 399 4.00 -6.15 -14.54
CA GLY A 399 3.38 -7.21 -15.34
C GLY A 399 2.89 -8.43 -14.55
N SER A 400 3.01 -8.44 -13.21
CA SER A 400 2.62 -9.59 -12.39
C SER A 400 1.99 -9.22 -11.05
N THR A 401 2.71 -8.50 -10.19
CA THR A 401 2.28 -8.24 -8.80
C THR A 401 1.87 -6.79 -8.53
N THR A 402 2.20 -5.88 -9.44
CA THR A 402 1.85 -4.45 -9.32
C THR A 402 1.05 -3.94 -10.52
N PHE A 403 0.44 -2.77 -10.38
CA PHE A 403 -0.17 -2.01 -11.46
C PHE A 403 0.04 -0.51 -11.23
N ASN A 404 0.06 0.29 -12.30
CA ASN A 404 0.21 1.74 -12.18
C ASN A 404 -1.15 2.40 -12.00
N VAL A 405 -1.24 3.35 -11.06
CA VAL A 405 -2.35 4.31 -11.02
C VAL A 405 -2.19 5.36 -12.13
N PRO A 406 -3.24 6.13 -12.46
CA PRO A 406 -3.14 7.22 -13.43
C PRO A 406 -2.01 8.21 -13.12
N ASP A 407 -1.39 8.79 -14.13
CA ASP A 407 -0.55 9.98 -14.00
C ASP A 407 -1.30 11.19 -14.57
N ARG A 408 -1.65 12.15 -13.71
CA ARG A 408 -2.40 13.35 -14.08
C ARG A 408 -1.64 14.64 -13.76
N ARG A 409 -0.34 14.55 -13.50
CA ARG A 409 0.48 15.72 -13.21
C ARG A 409 0.66 16.54 -14.48
N GLY A 410 0.46 17.86 -14.37
CA GLY A 410 0.74 18.81 -15.47
C GLY A 410 -0.24 18.77 -16.64
N ILE A 411 -1.33 17.98 -16.57
CA ILE A 411 -2.29 17.87 -17.68
C ILE A 411 -3.68 18.39 -17.27
N PHE A 412 -4.39 18.97 -18.25
CA PHE A 412 -5.77 19.39 -18.06
C PHE A 412 -6.76 18.25 -18.25
N LEU A 413 -7.84 18.28 -17.47
CA LEU A 413 -8.96 17.36 -17.59
C LEU A 413 -9.93 17.85 -18.66
N ARG A 414 -10.50 16.92 -19.43
CA ARG A 414 -11.61 17.16 -20.35
C ARG A 414 -12.65 16.06 -20.19
N GLY A 415 -13.93 16.41 -20.24
CA GLY A 415 -14.99 15.41 -20.26
C GLY A 415 -14.89 14.52 -21.50
N ALA A 416 -14.96 13.20 -21.31
CA ALA A 416 -14.90 12.23 -22.40
C ALA A 416 -16.15 12.31 -23.29
N GLY A 417 -15.98 11.96 -24.56
CA GLY A 417 -17.03 11.91 -25.58
C GLY A 417 -17.30 13.22 -26.30
N VAL A 418 -18.24 13.15 -27.24
CA VAL A 418 -18.72 14.31 -28.03
C VAL A 418 -19.82 15.03 -27.24
N HIS A 419 -19.70 16.34 -27.13
CA HIS A 419 -20.68 17.18 -26.47
C HIS A 419 -21.98 17.26 -27.29
N GLY A 420 -23.14 17.14 -26.63
CA GLY A 420 -24.44 17.05 -27.32
C GLY A 420 -24.90 18.30 -28.10
N SER A 421 -24.50 19.51 -27.69
CA SER A 421 -24.96 20.75 -28.34
C SER A 421 -23.91 21.86 -28.50
N ARG A 422 -22.85 21.91 -27.70
CA ARG A 422 -21.86 23.00 -27.73
C ARG A 422 -20.81 22.76 -28.80
N THR A 423 -20.65 23.75 -29.67
CA THR A 423 -19.66 23.76 -30.75
C THR A 423 -18.41 24.53 -30.33
N LYS A 424 -17.23 24.06 -30.77
CA LYS A 424 -15.97 24.81 -30.70
C LYS A 424 -15.92 25.87 -31.81
N THR A 425 -14.86 26.66 -31.83
CA THR A 425 -14.68 27.79 -32.78
C THR A 425 -14.86 27.41 -34.25
N THR A 426 -14.63 26.16 -34.64
CA THR A 426 -14.82 25.66 -36.00
C THR A 426 -16.27 25.31 -36.36
N GLY A 427 -17.23 25.44 -35.43
CA GLY A 427 -18.63 25.05 -35.62
C GLY A 427 -18.91 23.54 -35.42
N VAL A 428 -17.88 22.74 -35.15
CA VAL A 428 -18.02 21.30 -34.82
C VAL A 428 -18.16 21.13 -33.31
N TYR A 429 -18.87 20.10 -32.83
CA TYR A 429 -19.00 19.82 -31.41
C TYR A 429 -17.65 19.62 -30.70
N TYR A 430 -17.62 19.96 -29.41
CA TYR A 430 -16.50 19.57 -28.55
C TYR A 430 -16.41 18.04 -28.46
N ASP A 431 -15.19 17.52 -28.47
CA ASP A 431 -14.92 16.09 -28.34
C ASP A 431 -13.71 15.91 -27.42
N GLY A 432 -13.90 15.11 -26.37
CA GLY A 432 -12.85 14.73 -25.44
C GLY A 432 -12.17 13.40 -25.75
N GLY A 433 -12.65 12.65 -26.74
CA GLY A 433 -12.22 11.28 -26.99
C GLY A 433 -12.77 10.31 -25.95
N ALA A 434 -12.31 9.05 -26.00
CA ALA A 434 -12.68 8.03 -25.04
C ALA A 434 -12.09 8.31 -23.64
N VAL A 435 -12.60 7.62 -22.61
CA VAL A 435 -12.00 7.66 -21.27
C VAL A 435 -10.53 7.23 -21.35
N GLY A 436 -9.64 8.02 -20.75
CA GLY A 436 -8.19 7.84 -20.80
C GLY A 436 -7.50 8.31 -22.09
N PHE A 437 -8.20 9.02 -22.98
CA PHE A 437 -7.59 9.61 -24.17
C PHE A 437 -6.55 10.70 -23.82
N ALA A 438 -5.32 10.53 -24.29
CA ALA A 438 -4.21 11.45 -24.05
C ALA A 438 -4.14 12.55 -25.14
N GLY A 439 -4.96 13.59 -24.99
CA GLY A 439 -4.94 14.76 -25.86
C GLY A 439 -3.65 15.57 -25.71
N GLN A 440 -3.14 16.10 -26.82
CA GLN A 440 -2.04 17.08 -26.85
C GLN A 440 -2.59 18.50 -26.87
N ASP A 441 -1.79 19.46 -26.41
CA ASP A 441 -2.08 20.89 -26.55
C ASP A 441 -2.19 21.28 -28.03
N ARG A 442 -3.04 22.27 -28.33
CA ARG A 442 -3.35 22.69 -29.70
C ARG A 442 -3.67 24.17 -29.74
N GLN A 443 -3.08 24.88 -30.69
CA GLN A 443 -3.48 26.24 -31.03
C GLN A 443 -4.57 26.23 -32.11
N ILE A 444 -5.50 27.18 -32.03
CA ILE A 444 -6.47 27.41 -33.10
C ILE A 444 -5.71 27.87 -34.35
N SER A 445 -6.00 27.24 -35.49
CA SER A 445 -5.47 27.69 -36.78
C SER A 445 -5.89 29.13 -37.03
N HIS A 446 -4.92 29.97 -37.33
CA HIS A 446 -5.13 31.39 -37.64
C HIS A 446 -4.24 31.76 -38.83
N ARG A 447 -4.56 32.88 -39.46
CA ARG A 447 -3.79 33.45 -40.57
C ARG A 447 -3.50 34.90 -40.26
N HIS A 448 -2.31 35.36 -40.61
CA HIS A 448 -1.94 36.77 -40.53
C HIS A 448 -2.07 37.38 -41.93
N GLN A 449 -2.90 38.42 -42.05
CA GLN A 449 -2.94 39.24 -43.26
C GLN A 449 -2.01 40.43 -43.06
N GLN A 450 -0.99 40.52 -43.91
CA GLN A 450 -0.08 41.67 -43.92
C GLN A 450 -0.70 42.76 -44.80
N TYR A 451 -0.99 43.92 -44.22
CA TYR A 451 -1.49 45.08 -44.96
C TYR A 451 -0.34 46.00 -45.35
N ALA A 452 -0.35 46.40 -46.62
CA ALA A 452 0.44 47.49 -47.15
C ALA A 452 0.01 48.83 -46.55
N GLY A 453 0.76 49.36 -45.59
CA GLY A 453 0.69 50.77 -45.25
C GLY A 453 1.67 51.55 -46.12
N ASP A 454 1.20 52.58 -46.82
CA ASP A 454 2.03 53.54 -47.53
C ASP A 454 3.20 54.05 -46.66
N VAL A 455 4.36 54.25 -47.26
CA VAL A 455 4.97 55.58 -47.14
C VAL A 455 6.22 55.80 -46.22
N ALA A 456 7.01 54.80 -45.77
CA ALA A 456 8.46 54.83 -45.36
C ALA A 456 8.83 54.82 -43.89
N GLY A 457 9.93 54.08 -43.65
CA GLY A 457 10.97 54.46 -42.71
C GLY A 457 10.75 53.88 -41.33
N GLY A 458 11.28 52.68 -41.07
CA GLY A 458 11.31 52.17 -39.71
C GLY A 458 11.94 50.79 -39.58
N THR A 459 13.01 50.76 -38.81
CA THR A 459 13.62 49.62 -38.10
C THR A 459 12.61 48.57 -37.61
N TYR A 460 13.06 47.31 -37.53
CA TYR A 460 12.38 46.11 -36.98
C TYR A 460 11.11 46.44 -36.17
N GLY A 461 9.93 46.12 -36.72
CA GLY A 461 8.63 46.41 -36.08
C GLY A 461 7.75 47.45 -36.79
N GLN A 462 8.10 47.92 -37.99
CA GLN A 462 7.23 48.77 -38.81
C GLN A 462 7.20 48.25 -40.25
N GLY A 463 5.99 47.97 -40.76
CA GLY A 463 5.77 47.50 -42.13
C GLY A 463 6.35 48.47 -43.17
N GLY A 464 7.20 47.96 -44.05
CA GLY A 464 7.68 48.69 -45.23
C GLY A 464 6.62 48.76 -46.31
N ARG A 465 6.54 49.94 -46.95
CA ARG A 465 5.61 50.35 -48.03
C ARG A 465 5.26 49.22 -49.02
N TYR A 466 3.97 49.03 -49.32
CA TYR A 466 3.61 48.73 -50.71
C TYR A 466 3.09 50.02 -51.35
N ALA A 467 3.96 50.65 -52.12
CA ALA A 467 3.55 51.51 -53.22
C ALA A 467 4.48 51.14 -54.37
N ASP A 468 4.10 50.11 -55.12
CA ASP A 468 4.50 50.03 -56.50
C ASP A 468 3.37 50.69 -57.31
N SER A 469 3.68 51.84 -57.89
CA SER A 469 2.95 52.47 -58.97
C SER A 469 3.59 52.16 -60.33
N GLY A 470 4.29 51.02 -60.46
CA GLY A 470 5.24 50.71 -61.53
C GLY A 470 5.24 49.28 -62.11
N GLY A 471 4.38 48.37 -61.68
CA GLY A 471 4.27 47.00 -62.19
C GLY A 471 5.45 46.06 -61.88
N ALA A 472 6.32 46.39 -60.92
CA ALA A 472 7.46 45.56 -60.54
C ALA A 472 7.12 44.64 -59.36
N ASN A 473 7.05 43.33 -59.64
CA ASN A 473 6.95 42.29 -58.62
C ASN A 473 8.30 42.14 -57.88
N ALA A 474 8.52 42.95 -56.85
CA ALA A 474 9.63 42.75 -55.93
C ALA A 474 9.31 41.53 -55.04
N ALA A 475 10.01 40.42 -55.25
CA ALA A 475 9.93 39.24 -54.40
C ALA A 475 10.65 39.49 -53.06
N THR A 476 9.98 40.18 -52.14
CA THR A 476 10.42 40.28 -50.75
C THR A 476 9.82 39.14 -49.94
N ILE A 477 10.66 38.29 -49.36
CA ILE A 477 10.22 37.29 -48.40
C ILE A 477 9.77 38.03 -47.13
N LEU A 478 8.48 37.95 -46.82
CA LEU A 478 7.87 38.59 -45.66
C LEU A 478 7.94 37.65 -44.46
N TYR A 479 8.56 38.09 -43.36
CA TYR A 479 8.63 37.34 -42.11
C TYR A 479 7.55 37.82 -41.15
N THR A 480 6.82 36.90 -40.53
CA THR A 480 5.98 37.19 -39.35
C THR A 480 6.84 36.97 -38.12
N GLY A 481 7.07 38.03 -37.34
CA GLY A 481 7.85 37.96 -36.10
C GLY A 481 7.05 37.42 -34.92
N SER A 482 7.71 37.33 -33.76
CA SER A 482 7.05 36.98 -32.49
C SER A 482 5.95 37.99 -32.13
N PRO A 483 4.92 37.59 -31.36
CA PRO A 483 3.93 38.52 -30.84
C PRO A 483 4.58 39.69 -30.08
N VAL A 484 4.15 40.92 -30.38
CA VAL A 484 4.56 42.15 -29.68
C VAL A 484 3.33 42.82 -29.06
N SER A 485 3.55 43.71 -28.09
CA SER A 485 2.48 44.48 -27.45
C SER A 485 1.72 45.34 -28.48
N ASP A 486 0.40 45.39 -28.35
CA ASP A 486 -0.49 46.30 -29.10
C ASP A 486 -0.78 47.61 -28.35
N GLY A 487 -0.06 47.86 -27.25
CA GLY A 487 -0.28 49.01 -26.35
C GLY A 487 -1.21 48.71 -25.17
N THR A 488 -1.83 47.52 -25.09
CA THR A 488 -2.68 47.11 -23.96
C THR A 488 -2.00 46.15 -22.97
N GLY A 489 -0.79 45.67 -23.29
CA GLY A 489 0.04 44.86 -22.40
C GLY A 489 1.09 44.04 -23.15
N SER A 490 2.07 43.50 -22.41
CA SER A 490 3.08 42.62 -22.98
C SER A 490 2.51 41.22 -23.25
N PRO A 491 2.70 40.65 -24.45
CA PRO A 491 2.34 39.26 -24.72
C PRO A 491 3.09 38.32 -23.78
N ARG A 492 2.40 37.30 -23.28
CA ARG A 492 3.03 36.20 -22.53
C ARG A 492 3.47 35.14 -23.54
N SER A 493 4.77 34.85 -23.56
CA SER A 493 5.38 33.80 -24.38
C SER A 493 5.87 32.63 -23.51
N GLY A 494 5.92 31.44 -24.08
CA GLY A 494 6.35 30.21 -23.43
C GLY A 494 6.40 29.05 -24.44
N ASP A 495 6.76 27.87 -23.97
CA ASP A 495 6.83 26.62 -24.73
C ASP A 495 5.52 25.79 -24.69
N GLU A 496 4.53 26.21 -23.89
CA GLU A 496 3.23 25.56 -23.75
C GLU A 496 2.07 26.53 -24.05
N VAL A 497 1.06 26.06 -24.80
CA VAL A 497 -0.21 26.78 -24.98
C VAL A 497 -1.20 26.38 -23.88
N ALA A 498 -1.24 27.14 -22.80
CA ALA A 498 -2.14 26.92 -21.67
C ALA A 498 -2.97 28.18 -21.31
N PRO A 499 -4.23 28.03 -20.86
CA PRO A 499 -4.95 29.11 -20.20
C PRO A 499 -4.33 29.40 -18.81
N ALA A 500 -4.79 30.45 -18.13
CA ALA A 500 -4.41 30.67 -16.73
C ALA A 500 -4.84 29.46 -15.87
N TRP A 501 -3.98 29.01 -14.95
CA TRP A 501 -4.19 27.80 -14.16
C TRP A 501 -3.65 27.93 -12.73
N ILE A 502 -4.08 26.99 -11.87
CA ILE A 502 -3.54 26.78 -10.52
C ILE A 502 -3.25 25.29 -10.33
N ALA A 503 -2.10 24.94 -9.74
CA ALA A 503 -1.76 23.56 -9.44
C ALA A 503 -2.58 23.06 -8.26
N VAL A 504 -3.18 21.89 -8.43
CA VAL A 504 -3.83 21.14 -7.36
C VAL A 504 -3.29 19.71 -7.36
N LYS A 505 -3.29 19.08 -6.18
CA LYS A 505 -2.93 17.66 -6.04
C LYS A 505 -4.16 16.81 -6.25
N TYR A 506 -4.01 15.72 -6.98
CA TYR A 506 -5.07 14.76 -7.23
C TYR A 506 -4.74 13.40 -6.63
N LYS A 507 -5.72 12.80 -5.97
CA LYS A 507 -5.63 11.43 -5.49
C LYS A 507 -6.79 10.58 -6.00
N VAL A 508 -6.49 9.34 -6.37
CA VAL A 508 -7.44 8.33 -6.81
C VAL A 508 -7.80 7.38 -5.67
N ARG A 509 -9.09 7.04 -5.52
CA ARG A 509 -9.55 6.03 -4.57
C ARG A 509 -9.16 4.63 -5.05
N VAL A 510 -8.42 3.90 -4.22
CA VAL A 510 -7.93 2.54 -4.49
C VAL A 510 -8.47 1.48 -3.52
N LEU A 511 -9.08 1.88 -2.39
CA LEU A 511 -9.71 0.99 -1.41
C LEU A 511 -11.03 1.56 -0.87
#